data_AF-A0A392REV0-F1
#
_entry.id   AF-A0A392REV0-F1
#
_cell.length_a   1.000
_cell.length_b   1.000
_cell.length_c   1.000
_cell.angle_alpha   90.00
_cell.angle_beta   90.00
_cell.angle_gamma   90.00
#
_symmetry.space_group_name_H-M   'P 1'
#
loop_
_entity.id
_entity.type
_entity.pdbx_description
1 polymer ?
#
loop_
_entity_poly.entity_id
_entity_poly.type
_entity_poly.pdbx_seq_one_letter_code
_entity_poly.pdbx_strand_id
1 'polypeptide(L)' 'MTACDDIFRDSSMAIIGCFAKNLDVTYAFQDEIVGMIMGIEIANRKG' A
#
# COMPACT_ATOMS: atom_id res chain seq x y z
N MET A 1 -14.00 -7.63 -7.17
CA MET A 1 -13.48 -6.69 -6.16
C MET A 1 -12.08 -7.17 -5.80
N THR A 2 -11.08 -6.32 -6.01
CA THR A 2 -9.69 -6.60 -5.67
C THR A 2 -9.34 -5.85 -4.38
N ALA A 3 -8.13 -6.04 -3.85
CA ALA A 3 -7.71 -5.36 -2.64
C ALA A 3 -6.22 -5.12 -2.72
N CYS A 4 -5.79 -3.90 -2.40
CA CYS A 4 -4.39 -3.56 -2.35
C CYS A 4 -3.88 -3.62 -0.91
N ASP A 5 -2.61 -3.98 -0.76
CA ASP A 5 -1.90 -4.00 0.50
C ASP A 5 -0.44 -3.59 0.32
N ASP A 6 0.19 -3.15 1.40
CA ASP A 6 1.63 -2.88 1.41
C ASP A 6 2.21 -3.05 2.82
N ILE A 7 3.52 -3.29 2.88
CA ILE A 7 4.29 -3.43 4.12
C ILE A 7 5.38 -2.39 4.16
N PHE A 8 5.31 -1.49 5.14
CA PHE A 8 6.36 -0.52 5.38
C PHE A 8 7.48 -1.16 6.18
N ARG A 9 8.71 -1.01 5.69
CA ARG A 9 9.92 -1.45 6.38
C ARG A 9 10.87 -0.29 6.61
N ASP A 10 11.60 -0.33 7.71
CA ASP A 10 12.71 0.59 7.94
C ASP A 10 13.98 0.16 7.20
N SER A 11 15.06 0.91 7.38
CA SER A 11 16.37 0.62 6.80
C SER A 11 17.01 -0.70 7.30
N SER A 12 16.54 -1.24 8.43
CA SER A 12 16.95 -2.54 8.97
C SER A 12 16.04 -3.67 8.49
N MET A 13 15.14 -3.41 7.53
CA MET A 13 14.10 -4.32 7.05
C MET A 13 13.07 -4.72 8.12
N ALA A 14 13.02 -4.04 9.26
CA ALA A 14 12.01 -4.30 10.27
C ALA A 14 10.66 -3.76 9.80
N ILE A 15 9.59 -4.52 10.03
CA ILE A 15 8.23 -4.10 9.68
C ILE A 15 7.80 -3.00 10.66
N ILE A 16 7.53 -1.80 10.14
CA ILE A 16 7.09 -0.64 10.92
C ILE A 16 5.59 -0.34 10.74
N GLY A 17 4.93 -1.06 9.83
CA GLY A 17 3.50 -0.99 9.61
C GLY A 17 3.08 -1.72 8.34
N CYS A 18 1.77 -1.87 8.17
CA CYS A 18 1.16 -2.38 6.96
C CYS A 18 -0.22 -1.74 6.78
N PHE A 19 -0.75 -1.80 5.57
CA PHE A 19 -2.16 -1.50 5.32
C PHE A 19 -2.73 -2.51 4.34
N ALA A 20 -4.06 -2.65 4.36
CA ALA A 20 -4.81 -3.37 3.35
C ALA A 20 -6.14 -2.64 3.13
N LYS A 21 -6.59 -2.56 1.88
CA LYS A 21 -7.83 -1.87 1.53
C LYS A 21 -8.51 -2.55 0.36
N ASN A 22 -9.79 -2.88 0.54
CA ASN A 22 -10.64 -3.31 -0.56
C ASN A 22 -10.77 -2.19 -1.59
N LEU A 23 -10.51 -2.51 -2.84
CA LEU A 23 -10.72 -1.62 -3.97
C LEU A 23 -11.90 -2.09 -4.80
N ASP A 24 -12.74 -1.15 -5.20
CA ASP A 24 -13.80 -1.39 -6.17
C ASP A 24 -13.24 -1.27 -7.60
N VAL A 25 -12.13 -1.95 -7.87
CA VAL A 25 -11.52 -2.07 -9.20
C VAL A 25 -11.61 -3.52 -9.69
N THR A 26 -11.55 -3.68 -11.01
CA THR A 26 -11.74 -4.97 -11.67
C THR A 26 -10.41 -5.64 -12.04
N TYR A 27 -9.35 -4.86 -12.26
CA TYR A 27 -8.09 -5.35 -12.81
C TYR A 27 -6.96 -5.34 -11.76
N ALA A 28 -6.26 -6.46 -11.65
CA ALA A 28 -5.11 -6.61 -10.74
C ALA A 28 -4.01 -5.56 -10.99
N PHE A 29 -3.78 -5.16 -12.25
CA PHE A 29 -2.80 -4.11 -12.55
C PHE A 29 -3.18 -2.75 -11.97
N GLN A 30 -4.47 -2.41 -11.94
CA GLN A 30 -4.93 -1.17 -11.32
C GLN A 30 -4.83 -1.23 -9.80
N ASP A 31 -5.06 -2.42 -9.22
CA ASP A 31 -4.92 -2.69 -7.79
C ASP A 31 -3.50 -2.40 -7.29
N GLU A 32 -2.50 -2.92 -8.01
CA GLU A 32 -1.08 -2.70 -7.71
C GLU A 32 -0.68 -1.23 -7.78
N ILE A 33 -1.12 -0.50 -8.83
CA ILE A 33 -0.83 0.93 -8.97
C ILE A 33 -1.45 1.73 -7.83
N VAL A 34 -2.71 1.45 -7.48
CA VAL A 34 -3.40 2.15 -6.39
C VAL A 34 -2.77 1.82 -5.05
N GLY A 35 -2.37 0.56 -4.83
CA GLY A 35 -1.61 0.12 -3.66
C GLY A 35 -0.32 0.92 -3.47
N MET A 36 0.51 1.00 -4.52
CA MET A 36 1.77 1.76 -4.48
C MET A 36 1.55 3.25 -4.16
N ILE A 37 0.60 3.90 -4.84
CA ILE A 37 0.31 5.33 -4.61
C ILE A 37 -0.14 5.55 -3.16
N MET A 38 -1.05 4.71 -2.66
CA MET A 38 -1.57 4.81 -1.30
C MET A 38 -0.48 4.54 -0.25
N GLY A 39 0.42 3.58 -0.52
CA GLY A 39 1.58 3.32 0.31
C GLY A 39 2.47 4.57 0.45
N ILE A 40 2.80 5.21 -0.67
CA ILE A 40 3.59 6.45 -0.71
C ILE A 40 2.88 7.58 0.05
N GLU A 41 1.57 7.75 -0.13
CA GLU A 41 0.79 8.76 0.60
C GLU A 41 0.83 8.53 2.12
N ILE A 42 0.63 7.29 2.57
CA ILE A 42 0.66 6.93 3.99
C ILE A 42 2.06 7.18 4.58
N ALA A 43 3.12 6.81 3.85
CA ALA A 43 4.50 7.04 4.27
C ALA A 43 4.81 8.54 4.40
N ASN A 44 4.33 9.36 3.46
CA ASN A 44 4.56 10.81 3.45
C ASN A 44 3.72 11.60 4.46
N ARG A 45 2.57 11.08 4.92
CA ARG A 45 1.74 11.74 5.96
C ARG A 45 2.40 11.82 7.35
N LYS A 46 3.54 11.14 7.55
CA LYS A 46 4.29 11.13 8.82
C LYS A 46 5.47 12.10 8.87
N GLY A 47 5.69 12.91 7.82
CA GLY A 47 6.63 14.04 7.82
C GLY A 47 5.94 15.33 8.24
#